data_AF-A0A830C0E5-F1
#
_entry.id   AF-A0A830C0E5-F1
#
_cell.length_a   1.000
_cell.length_b   1.000
_cell.length_c   1.000
_cell.angle_alpha   90.00
_cell.angle_beta   90.00
_cell.angle_gamma   90.00
#
_symmetry.space_group_name_H-M   'P 1'
#
loop_
_entity.id
_entity.type
_entity.pdbx_description
1 polymer ?
#
loop_
_entity_poly.entity_id
_entity_poly.type
_entity_poly.pdbx_seq_one_letter_code
_entity_poly.pdbx_strand_id
1 'polypeptide(L)'
;MTRDDLFKINAGIVKTLCEGIAKGCPNAVVNLISNPVNSTVPIAAEVFKKAGTYDPKKLLGVTMLDVVRANTFVAEVLGLDPREVNVPVVGGHAGVTILPLLSQVKPACSFTPDETEYLTKRIQDGGTEVVL
;
A
#
# COMPACT_ATOMS: atom_id res chain seq x y z
N MET A 1 -10.66 -16.64 -9.35
CA MET A 1 -9.24 -16.71 -8.95
C MET A 1 -9.18 -16.46 -7.45
N THR A 2 -8.56 -17.35 -6.67
CA THR A 2 -8.40 -17.11 -5.22
C THR A 2 -7.24 -16.13 -4.95
N ARG A 3 -7.15 -15.60 -3.72
CA ARG A 3 -6.00 -14.78 -3.32
C ARG A 3 -4.67 -15.55 -3.43
N ASP A 4 -4.69 -16.87 -3.21
CA ASP A 4 -3.50 -17.72 -3.30
C ASP A 4 -3.08 -17.97 -4.76
N ASP A 5 -4.04 -18.13 -5.67
CA ASP A 5 -3.77 -18.24 -7.11
C ASP A 5 -3.12 -16.96 -7.65
N LEU A 6 -3.66 -15.80 -7.23
CA LEU A 6 -3.11 -14.50 -7.60
C LEU A 6 -1.67 -14.34 -7.08
N PHE A 7 -1.40 -14.78 -5.84
CA PHE A 7 -0.06 -14.75 -5.28
C PHE A 7 0.92 -15.59 -6.10
N LYS A 8 0.58 -16.84 -6.45
CA LYS A 8 1.47 -17.71 -7.22
C LYS A 8 1.84 -17.12 -8.58
N ILE A 9 0.85 -16.58 -9.30
CA ILE A 9 1.06 -15.95 -10.61
C ILE A 9 1.96 -14.71 -10.46
N ASN A 10 1.59 -13.80 -9.57
CA ASN A 10 2.29 -12.53 -9.43
C ASN A 10 3.68 -12.69 -8.79
N ALA A 11 3.89 -13.68 -7.93
CA ALA A 11 5.21 -14.01 -7.37
C ALA A 11 6.20 -14.38 -8.48
N GLY A 12 5.77 -15.20 -9.45
CA GLY A 12 6.59 -15.55 -10.62
C GLY A 12 6.92 -14.34 -11.48
N ILE A 13 5.91 -13.52 -11.81
CA ILE A 13 6.08 -12.30 -12.61
C ILE A 13 7.04 -11.33 -11.93
N VAL A 14 6.82 -11.02 -10.65
CA VAL A 14 7.67 -10.10 -9.87
C VAL A 14 9.10 -10.61 -9.82
N LYS A 15 9.31 -11.91 -9.55
CA LYS A 15 10.64 -12.49 -9.54
C LYS A 15 11.37 -12.26 -10.87
N THR A 16 10.75 -12.62 -12.00
CA THR A 16 11.37 -12.49 -13.32
C THR A 16 11.69 -11.04 -13.68
N LEU A 17 10.78 -10.10 -13.37
CA LEU A 17 11.02 -8.68 -13.62
C LEU A 17 12.14 -8.11 -12.71
N CYS A 18 12.17 -8.51 -11.43
CA CYS A 18 13.25 -8.12 -10.51
C CYS A 18 14.61 -8.70 -10.93
N GLU A 19 14.66 -9.91 -11.46
CA GLU A 19 15.90 -10.46 -12.05
C GLU A 19 16.38 -9.62 -13.24
N GLY A 20 15.45 -9.08 -14.04
CA GLY A 20 15.75 -8.13 -15.11
C GLY A 20 16.28 -6.80 -14.58
N ILE A 21 15.62 -6.22 -13.57
CA ILE A 21 16.04 -4.96 -12.92
C ILE A 21 17.45 -5.10 -12.33
N ALA A 22 17.71 -6.18 -11.61
CA ALA A 22 19.01 -6.45 -10.98
C ALA A 22 20.16 -6.48 -12.01
N LYS A 23 19.88 -6.85 -13.26
CA LYS A 23 20.87 -6.92 -14.34
C LYS A 23 20.95 -5.62 -15.15
N GLY A 24 19.80 -5.04 -15.49
CA GLY A 24 19.72 -3.91 -16.43
C GLY A 24 19.85 -2.54 -15.77
N CYS A 25 19.36 -2.39 -14.54
CA CYS A 25 19.34 -1.11 -13.84
C CYS A 25 19.40 -1.28 -12.30
N PRO A 26 20.46 -1.91 -11.76
CA PRO A 26 20.54 -2.25 -10.32
C PRO A 26 20.50 -1.04 -9.37
N ASN A 27 20.73 0.18 -9.90
CA ASN A 27 20.71 1.41 -9.13
C ASN A 27 19.38 2.17 -9.19
N ALA A 28 18.38 1.68 -9.93
CA ALA A 28 17.08 2.32 -10.06
C ALA A 28 16.27 2.28 -8.75
N VAL A 29 15.36 3.24 -8.59
CA VAL A 29 14.33 3.19 -7.56
C VAL A 29 13.17 2.35 -8.08
N VAL A 30 12.78 1.32 -7.32
CA VAL A 30 11.77 0.34 -7.70
C VAL A 30 10.49 0.60 -6.89
N ASN A 31 9.45 1.06 -7.58
CA ASN A 31 8.11 1.24 -7.02
C ASN A 31 7.23 0.03 -7.38
N LEU A 32 7.06 -0.89 -6.45
CA LEU A 32 6.37 -2.15 -6.67
C LEU A 32 4.88 -2.03 -6.35
N ILE A 33 4.04 -2.17 -7.37
CA ILE A 33 2.56 -2.10 -7.28
C ILE A 33 1.93 -3.49 -7.31
N SER A 34 2.61 -4.48 -7.90
CA SER A 34 2.06 -5.82 -8.13
C SER A 34 1.57 -6.47 -6.83
N ASN A 35 0.28 -6.77 -6.79
CA ASN A 35 -0.35 -7.39 -5.62
C ASN A 35 0.03 -8.87 -5.47
N PRO A 36 0.06 -9.42 -4.25
CA PRO A 36 -0.11 -8.70 -2.97
C PRO A 36 1.19 -8.00 -2.54
N VAL A 37 1.17 -6.67 -2.39
CA VAL A 37 2.36 -5.84 -2.06
C VAL A 37 3.08 -6.35 -0.81
N ASN A 38 2.32 -6.79 0.20
CA ASN A 38 2.84 -7.35 1.45
C ASN A 38 3.78 -8.55 1.25
N SER A 39 3.65 -9.28 0.14
CA SER A 39 4.49 -10.45 -0.16
C SER A 39 5.43 -10.21 -1.33
N THR A 40 5.05 -9.39 -2.32
CA THR A 40 5.86 -9.14 -3.51
C THR A 40 7.08 -8.27 -3.19
N VAL A 41 7.00 -7.35 -2.22
CA VAL A 41 8.16 -6.56 -1.77
C VAL A 41 9.25 -7.45 -1.14
N PRO A 42 8.93 -8.36 -0.18
CA PRO A 42 9.89 -9.36 0.29
C PRO A 42 10.49 -10.23 -0.83
N ILE A 43 9.69 -10.66 -1.81
CA ILE A 43 10.19 -11.44 -2.96
C ILE A 43 11.23 -10.64 -3.74
N ALA A 44 10.92 -9.37 -4.08
CA ALA A 44 11.84 -8.49 -4.79
C ALA A 44 13.14 -8.29 -3.99
N ALA A 45 13.04 -8.07 -2.67
CA ALA A 45 14.20 -7.93 -1.81
C ALA A 45 15.10 -9.18 -1.85
N GLU A 46 14.54 -10.38 -1.76
CA GLU A 46 15.32 -11.63 -1.82
C GLU A 46 15.96 -11.86 -3.20
N VAL A 47 15.28 -11.49 -4.28
CA VAL A 47 15.86 -11.52 -5.64
C VAL A 47 17.07 -10.60 -5.74
N PHE A 48 16.96 -9.37 -5.23
CA PHE A 48 18.07 -8.41 -5.24
C PHE A 48 19.22 -8.84 -4.31
N LYS A 49 18.92 -9.42 -3.14
CA LYS A 49 19.95 -9.97 -2.24
C LYS A 49 20.73 -11.09 -2.91
N LYS A 50 20.03 -12.02 -3.57
CA LYS A 50 20.66 -13.11 -4.32
C LYS A 50 21.52 -12.61 -5.47
N ALA A 51 21.14 -11.48 -6.08
CA ALA A 51 21.91 -10.83 -7.14
C ALA A 51 23.02 -9.89 -6.63
N GLY A 52 23.13 -9.66 -5.31
CA GLY A 52 24.12 -8.74 -4.72
C GLY A 52 23.86 -7.26 -4.99
N THR A 53 22.62 -6.89 -5.34
CA THR A 53 22.22 -5.53 -5.77
C THR A 53 21.19 -4.88 -4.85
N TYR A 54 20.91 -5.49 -3.70
CA TYR A 54 19.89 -5.01 -2.77
C TYR A 54 20.31 -3.70 -2.06
N ASP A 55 19.55 -2.64 -2.31
CA ASP A 55 19.57 -1.41 -1.53
C ASP A 55 18.18 -1.19 -0.88
N PRO A 56 18.04 -1.31 0.45
CA PRO A 56 16.75 -1.15 1.12
C PRO A 56 16.16 0.26 0.98
N LYS A 57 16.96 1.28 0.60
CA LYS A 57 16.48 2.64 0.38
C LYS A 57 15.83 2.83 -1.00
N LYS A 58 15.93 1.84 -1.89
CA LYS A 58 15.48 1.92 -3.29
C LYS A 58 14.35 0.97 -3.66
N LEU A 59 13.93 0.08 -2.75
CA LEU A 59 12.79 -0.79 -2.97
C LEU A 59 11.59 -0.31 -2.14
N LEU A 60 10.54 0.17 -2.83
CA LEU A 60 9.35 0.73 -2.20
C LEU A 60 8.11 -0.03 -2.65
N GLY A 61 7.34 -0.57 -1.70
CA GLY A 61 5.99 -1.03 -1.95
C GLY A 61 5.04 0.16 -2.04
N VAL A 62 4.30 0.28 -3.14
CA VAL A 62 3.39 1.42 -3.33
C VAL A 62 2.10 1.17 -2.54
N THR A 63 1.92 1.90 -1.44
CA THR A 63 0.69 1.90 -0.62
C THR A 63 -0.10 3.22 -0.71
N MET A 64 0.31 4.10 -1.62
CA MET A 64 -0.21 5.47 -1.72
C MET A 64 -1.73 5.53 -1.98
N LEU A 65 -2.30 4.49 -2.60
CA LEU A 65 -3.75 4.41 -2.81
C LEU A 65 -4.53 4.38 -1.48
N ASP A 66 -3.98 3.78 -0.43
CA ASP A 66 -4.64 3.74 0.89
C ASP A 66 -4.67 5.14 1.51
N VAL A 67 -3.60 5.93 1.33
CA VAL A 67 -3.55 7.34 1.75
C VAL A 67 -4.55 8.18 0.95
N VAL A 68 -4.62 7.98 -0.37
CA VAL A 68 -5.60 8.68 -1.22
C VAL A 68 -7.02 8.37 -0.77
N ARG A 69 -7.35 7.11 -0.49
CA ARG A 69 -8.65 6.71 0.06
C ARG A 69 -8.91 7.35 1.42
N ALA A 70 -7.94 7.30 2.33
CA ALA A 70 -8.08 7.88 3.66
C ALA A 70 -8.35 9.38 3.60
N ASN A 71 -7.61 10.13 2.78
CA ASN A 71 -7.83 11.56 2.61
C ASN A 71 -9.24 11.87 2.07
N THR A 72 -9.68 11.13 1.06
CA THR A 72 -11.02 11.29 0.47
C THR A 72 -12.12 11.01 1.49
N PHE A 73 -12.08 9.85 2.16
CA PHE A 73 -13.16 9.46 3.07
C PHE A 73 -13.21 10.33 4.33
N VAL A 74 -12.05 10.77 4.83
CA VAL A 74 -12.01 11.74 5.94
C VAL A 74 -12.56 13.09 5.52
N ALA A 75 -12.19 13.58 4.32
CA ALA A 75 -12.71 14.84 3.81
C ALA A 75 -14.23 14.82 3.62
N GLU A 76 -14.79 13.68 3.17
CA GLU A 76 -16.24 13.47 3.06
C GLU A 76 -16.95 13.63 4.42
N VAL A 77 -16.41 13.03 5.49
CA VAL A 77 -16.98 13.13 6.84
C VAL A 77 -16.88 14.55 7.39
N LEU A 78 -15.76 15.24 7.13
CA LEU A 78 -15.49 16.57 7.67
C LEU A 78 -16.07 17.71 6.80
N GLY A 79 -16.58 17.42 5.61
CA GLY A 79 -17.01 18.44 4.65
C GLY A 79 -15.86 19.32 4.14
N LEU A 80 -14.65 18.76 4.04
CA LEU A 80 -13.44 19.45 3.57
C LEU A 80 -13.11 19.10 2.13
N ASP A 81 -12.17 19.84 1.54
CA ASP A 81 -11.53 19.45 0.29
C ASP A 81 -10.53 18.31 0.55
N PRO A 82 -10.62 17.15 -0.13
CA PRO A 82 -9.66 16.05 0.01
C PRO A 82 -8.19 16.45 -0.22
N ARG A 83 -7.94 17.53 -0.98
CA ARG A 83 -6.59 18.05 -1.25
C ARG A 83 -5.97 18.74 -0.02
N GLU A 84 -6.79 19.17 0.93
CA GLU A 84 -6.38 19.81 2.17
C GLU A 84 -6.25 18.80 3.32
N VAL A 85 -6.66 17.55 3.10
CA VAL A 85 -6.60 16.48 4.09
C VAL A 85 -5.36 15.62 3.86
N ASN A 86 -4.67 15.30 4.96
CA ASN A 86 -3.56 14.36 4.99
C ASN A 86 -3.70 13.41 6.18
N VAL A 87 -3.95 12.13 5.88
CA VAL A 87 -4.04 11.04 6.86
C VAL A 87 -2.83 10.12 6.65
N PRO A 88 -1.92 9.98 7.63
CA PRO A 88 -0.89 8.96 7.57
C PRO A 88 -1.51 7.56 7.61
N VAL A 89 -1.08 6.68 6.70
CA VAL A 89 -1.47 5.27 6.67
C VAL A 89 -0.22 4.40 6.76
N VAL A 90 -0.23 3.46 7.70
CA VAL A 90 0.92 2.58 7.99
C VAL A 90 0.52 1.10 7.98
N GLY A 91 1.49 0.21 8.17
CA GLY A 91 1.28 -1.24 8.19
C GLY A 91 1.54 -1.88 6.84
N GLY A 92 0.51 -2.45 6.22
CA GLY A 92 0.56 -3.12 4.92
C GLY A 92 -0.58 -2.66 3.99
N HIS A 93 -0.75 -3.38 2.88
CA HIS A 93 -1.67 -3.06 1.78
C HIS A 93 -2.73 -4.16 1.57
N ALA A 94 -3.24 -4.76 2.65
CA ALA A 94 -4.28 -5.78 2.57
C ALA A 94 -5.18 -5.82 3.82
N GLY A 95 -6.46 -5.47 3.66
CA GLY A 95 -7.47 -5.55 4.72
C GLY A 95 -6.98 -4.91 6.02
N VAL A 96 -7.05 -5.65 7.13
CA VAL A 96 -6.67 -5.19 8.47
C VAL A 96 -5.20 -4.77 8.63
N THR A 97 -4.33 -5.08 7.67
CA THR A 97 -2.94 -4.58 7.69
C THR A 97 -2.86 -3.10 7.33
N ILE A 98 -3.88 -2.54 6.70
CA ILE A 98 -3.97 -1.10 6.39
C ILE A 98 -4.41 -0.37 7.66
N LEU A 99 -3.53 0.45 8.23
CA LEU A 99 -3.77 1.18 9.48
C LEU A 99 -3.78 2.69 9.26
N PRO A 100 -4.94 3.33 9.08
CA PRO A 100 -5.05 4.79 9.02
C PRO A 100 -4.89 5.40 10.41
N LEU A 101 -3.91 6.29 10.57
CA LEU A 101 -3.65 7.00 11.83
C LEU A 101 -4.53 8.24 11.91
N LEU A 102 -5.84 8.04 12.11
CA LEU A 102 -6.84 9.12 12.18
C LEU A 102 -6.53 10.15 13.28
N SER A 103 -5.82 9.76 14.34
CA SER A 103 -5.34 10.67 15.38
C SER A 103 -4.24 11.64 14.92
N GLN A 104 -3.66 11.43 13.75
CA GLN A 104 -2.57 12.25 13.17
C GLN A 104 -2.99 12.98 11.90
N VAL A 105 -4.29 13.03 11.62
CA VAL A 105 -4.85 13.75 10.48
C VAL A 105 -4.46 15.24 10.49
N LYS A 106 -4.23 15.79 9.31
CA LYS A 106 -4.08 17.22 9.08
C LYS A 106 -5.15 17.70 8.09
N PRO A 107 -5.85 18.83 8.34
CA PRO A 107 -5.84 19.60 9.59
C PRO A 107 -6.31 18.76 10.79
N ALA A 108 -5.85 19.12 12.00
CA ALA A 108 -6.16 18.36 13.20
C ALA A 108 -7.67 18.40 13.48
N CYS A 109 -8.28 17.24 13.62
CA CYS A 109 -9.68 17.09 13.99
C CYS A 109 -9.87 15.89 14.94
N SER A 110 -11.07 15.80 15.50
CA SER A 110 -11.45 14.71 16.40
C SER A 110 -12.63 13.96 15.80
N PHE A 111 -12.58 12.64 15.91
CA PHE A 111 -13.64 11.74 15.48
C PHE A 111 -14.24 11.09 16.71
N THR A 112 -15.54 10.81 16.66
CA THR A 112 -16.20 9.91 17.61
C THR A 112 -15.65 8.47 17.44
N PRO A 113 -15.84 7.60 18.45
CA PRO A 113 -15.49 6.18 18.31
C PRO A 113 -16.15 5.53 17.09
N ASP A 114 -17.43 5.83 16.85
CA ASP A 114 -18.20 5.27 15.73
C ASP A 114 -17.66 5.75 14.37
N GLU A 115 -17.33 7.04 14.23
CA GLU A 115 -16.69 7.57 13.01
C GLU A 115 -15.31 6.96 12.79
N THR A 116 -14.55 6.76 13.87
CA THR A 116 -13.22 6.14 13.82
C THR A 116 -13.30 4.70 13.31
N GLU A 117 -14.25 3.92 13.82
CA GLU A 117 -14.48 2.55 13.39
C GLU A 117 -14.97 2.49 11.93
N TYR A 118 -15.95 3.33 11.58
CA TYR A 118 -16.48 3.46 10.23
C TYR A 118 -15.38 3.80 9.21
N LEU A 119 -14.61 4.86 9.45
CA LEU A 119 -13.53 5.30 8.56
C LEU A 119 -12.46 4.23 8.43
N THR A 120 -12.02 3.64 9.54
CA THR A 120 -11.00 2.59 9.52
C THR A 120 -11.46 1.40 8.69
N LYS A 121 -12.70 0.94 8.89
CA LYS A 121 -13.26 -0.20 8.17
C LYS A 121 -13.39 0.07 6.67
N ARG A 122 -13.92 1.24 6.29
CA ARG A 122 -14.09 1.64 4.89
C ARG A 122 -12.73 1.80 4.18
N ILE A 123 -11.72 2.36 4.85
CA ILE A 123 -10.35 2.47 4.30
C ILE A 123 -9.76 1.07 4.04
N GLN A 124 -9.91 0.14 4.99
CA GLN A 124 -9.41 -1.24 4.85
C GLN A 124 -10.10 -2.02 3.73
N ASP A 125 -11.40 -1.78 3.54
CA ASP A 125 -12.23 -2.51 2.58
C ASP A 125 -12.37 -1.79 1.22
N GLY A 126 -11.80 -0.60 1.05
CA GLY A 126 -11.95 0.20 -0.17
C GLY A 126 -11.42 -0.46 -1.45
N GLY A 127 -10.57 -1.48 -1.33
CA GLY A 127 -10.18 -2.34 -2.45
C GLY A 127 -11.28 -3.31 -2.89
N THR A 128 -12.04 -3.83 -1.93
CA THR A 128 -13.15 -4.76 -2.17
C THR A 128 -14.38 -4.02 -2.72
N GLU A 129 -14.62 -2.79 -2.25
CA GLU A 129 -15.75 -1.94 -2.69
C GLU A 129 -15.73 -1.66 -4.20
N VAL A 130 -14.56 -1.57 -4.83
CA VAL A 130 -14.41 -1.26 -6.27
C VAL A 130 -14.50 -2.50 -7.17
N VAL A 131 -14.27 -3.69 -6.61
CA VAL A 131 -14.26 -4.96 -7.38
C VAL A 131 -15.67 -5.56 -7.48
N LEU A 132 -16.59 -5.13 -6.62
CA LEU A 132 -18.01 -5.49 -6.63
C LEU A 132 -18.79 -4.61 -7.60
#